data_AF-A0A258SMP0-F1
#
_entry.id   AF-A0A258SMP0-F1
#
_cell.length_a   1.000
_cell.length_b   1.000
_cell.length_c   1.000
_cell.angle_alpha   90.00
_cell.angle_beta   90.00
_cell.angle_gamma   90.00
#
_symmetry.space_group_name_H-M   'P 1'
#
loop_
_entity.id
_entity.type
_entity.pdbx_description
1 polymer ?
#
loop_
_entity_poly.entity_id
_entity_poly.type
_entity_poly.pdbx_seq_one_letter_code
_entity_poly.pdbx_strand_id
1 'polypeptide(L)'
;MGDDEDMWLSSADWMNRNMMRRVEIAWPIIDAKNRARILQECCQVYLDDNQDAWLLQADGSYKLAAELALSKAPVFSAQQYLMQKYAD
;
A
#
# COMPACT_ATOMS: atom_id res chain seq x y z
N MET A 1 22.21 -15.68 -5.72
CA MET A 1 22.74 -15.26 -4.40
C MET A 1 22.17 -13.87 -4.11
N GLY A 2 21.09 -13.66 -3.37
CA GLY A 2 20.04 -14.53 -2.86
C GLY A 2 18.68 -13.90 -3.21
N ASP A 3 17.78 -14.74 -3.71
CA ASP A 3 16.41 -14.42 -4.15
C ASP A 3 15.45 -14.43 -2.95
N ASP A 4 15.86 -13.86 -1.82
CA ASP A 4 15.02 -13.79 -0.63
C ASP A 4 14.34 -12.43 -0.61
N GLU A 5 13.10 -12.38 -1.09
CA GLU A 5 12.22 -11.22 -0.89
C GLU A 5 11.96 -11.05 0.62
N ASP A 6 12.80 -10.23 1.25
CA ASP A 6 12.66 -9.87 2.66
C ASP A 6 11.52 -8.85 2.83
N MET A 7 10.42 -9.32 3.41
CA MET A 7 9.28 -8.48 3.76
C MET A 7 9.18 -8.34 5.28
N TRP A 8 9.03 -7.11 5.74
CA TRP A 8 8.90 -6.77 7.15
C TRP A 8 7.62 -5.97 7.38
N LEU A 9 6.98 -6.21 8.52
CA LEU A 9 5.97 -5.30 9.04
C LEU A 9 6.58 -4.51 10.19
N SER A 10 6.21 -3.23 10.29
CA SER A 10 6.72 -2.34 11.33
C SER A 10 5.64 -1.39 11.83
N SER A 11 5.78 -0.98 13.09
CA SER A 11 4.99 0.11 13.68
C SER A 11 5.48 1.51 13.26
N ALA A 12 6.69 1.61 12.69
CA ALA A 12 7.34 2.89 12.40
C ALA A 12 7.14 3.36 10.95
N ASP A 13 6.83 4.65 10.79
CA ASP A 13 7.10 5.37 9.54
C ASP A 13 8.58 5.87 9.50
N TRP A 14 9.04 6.32 8.33
CA TRP A 14 10.41 6.84 8.11
C TRP A 14 10.67 8.27 8.63
N MET A 15 10.05 8.66 9.73
CA MET A 15 10.33 9.94 10.37
C MET A 15 11.37 9.79 11.49
N ASN A 16 12.27 10.77 11.61
CA ASN A 16 13.35 10.79 12.60
C ASN A 16 12.85 10.49 14.04
N ARG A 17 11.66 10.98 14.39
CA ARG A 17 11.02 10.73 15.69
C ARG A 17 10.86 9.22 15.99
N ASN A 18 10.55 8.40 15.00
CA ASN A 18 10.35 6.97 15.18
C ASN A 18 11.69 6.24 15.22
N MET A 19 12.70 6.73 14.49
CA MET A 19 14.04 6.12 14.45
C MET A 19 14.90 6.42 15.68
N MET A 20 14.70 7.57 16.32
CA MET A 20 15.62 8.08 17.34
C MET A 20 15.00 8.32 18.71
N ARG A 21 13.68 8.41 18.81
CA ARG A 21 13.00 8.91 20.03
C ARG A 21 11.84 8.05 20.51
N ARG A 22 11.41 7.05 19.74
CA ARG A 22 10.31 6.15 20.09
C ARG A 22 10.80 4.71 20.12
N VAL A 23 10.12 3.91 20.93
CA VAL A 23 10.28 2.45 20.90
C VAL A 23 9.35 1.94 19.81
N GLU A 24 9.93 1.29 18.81
CA GLU A 24 9.23 0.75 17.65
C GLU A 24 9.59 -0.73 17.49
N ILE A 25 8.72 -1.48 16.83
CA ILE A 25 8.95 -2.89 16.52
C ILE A 25 8.90 -3.11 15.00
N ALA A 26 9.75 -4.01 14.53
CA ALA A 26 9.67 -4.57 13.19
C ALA A 26 9.92 -6.07 13.28
N TRP A 27 9.20 -6.85 12.47
CA TRP A 27 9.38 -8.30 12.42
C TRP A 27 9.30 -8.80 10.98
N PRO A 28 10.08 -9.84 10.63
CA PRO A 28 10.08 -10.39 9.29
C PRO A 28 8.85 -11.28 9.06
N ILE A 29 8.36 -11.29 7.82
CA ILE A 29 7.31 -12.20 7.36
C ILE A 29 7.97 -13.39 6.68
N ILE A 30 8.11 -14.48 7.45
CA ILE A 30 8.84 -15.69 7.03
C ILE A 30 8.01 -16.56 6.07
N ASP A 31 6.69 -16.62 6.26
CA ASP A 31 5.80 -17.44 5.43
C ASP A 31 5.53 -16.79 4.07
N ALA A 32 5.80 -17.51 2.99
CA ALA A 32 5.67 -17.01 1.63
C ALA A 32 4.21 -16.71 1.23
N LYS A 33 3.23 -17.45 1.77
CA LYS A 33 1.81 -17.19 1.48
C LYS A 33 1.37 -15.88 2.12
N ASN A 34 1.82 -15.62 3.35
CA ASN A 34 1.56 -14.35 4.02
C ASN A 34 2.23 -13.17 3.29
N ARG A 35 3.48 -13.32 2.80
CA ARG A 35 4.11 -12.28 1.97
C ARG A 35 3.30 -11.97 0.72
N ALA A 36 2.93 -13.00 -0.03
CA ALA A 36 2.14 -12.84 -1.25
C ALA A 36 0.78 -12.17 -0.97
N ARG A 37 0.11 -12.56 0.11
CA ARG A 37 -1.15 -11.95 0.55
C ARG A 37 -0.98 -10.48 0.89
N ILE A 38 0.02 -10.12 1.70
CA ILE A 38 0.28 -8.73 2.09
C ILE A 38 0.63 -7.88 0.88
N LEU A 39 1.48 -8.38 -0.02
CA LEU A 39 1.82 -7.68 -1.27
C LEU A 39 0.57 -7.41 -2.11
N GLN A 40 -0.30 -8.41 -2.26
CA GLN A 40 -1.54 -8.27 -3.03
C GLN A 40 -2.50 -7.29 -2.38
N GLU A 41 -2.80 -7.45 -1.09
CA GLU A 41 -3.89 -6.74 -0.41
C GLU A 41 -3.49 -5.35 0.08
N CYS A 42 -2.23 -5.16 0.51
CA CYS A 42 -1.78 -3.91 1.13
C CYS A 42 -0.96 -3.03 0.19
N CYS A 43 -0.40 -3.58 -0.89
CA CYS A 43 0.40 -2.82 -1.85
C CYS A 43 -0.31 -2.73 -3.21
N GLN A 44 -0.46 -3.86 -3.91
CA GLN A 44 -0.96 -3.87 -5.28
C GLN A 44 -2.37 -3.28 -5.38
N VAL A 45 -3.30 -3.71 -4.52
CA VAL A 45 -4.68 -3.18 -4.50
C VAL A 45 -4.71 -1.65 -4.29
N TYR A 46 -3.82 -1.08 -3.49
CA TYR A 46 -3.79 0.38 -3.31
C TYR A 46 -3.08 1.13 -4.43
N LEU A 47 -2.12 0.50 -5.11
CA LEU A 47 -1.49 1.06 -6.31
C LEU A 47 -2.44 1.08 -7.51
N ASP A 48 -3.37 0.12 -7.57
CA ASP A 48 -4.37 0.03 -8.63
C ASP A 48 -5.59 0.96 -8.38
N ASP A 49 -5.70 1.57 -7.20
CA ASP A 49 -6.79 2.48 -6.85
C ASP A 49 -6.79 3.71 -7.75
N ASN A 50 -7.88 3.86 -8.51
CA ASN A 50 -8.07 4.97 -9.44
C ASN A 50 -9.28 5.84 -9.09
N GLN A 51 -9.90 5.60 -7.94
CA GLN A 51 -11.12 6.27 -7.51
C GLN A 51 -10.86 7.21 -6.33
N ASP A 52 -10.17 6.72 -5.31
CA ASP A 52 -9.99 7.40 -4.02
C ASP A 52 -8.55 7.92 -3.84
N ALA A 53 -7.59 7.41 -4.62
CA ALA A 53 -6.19 7.79 -4.51
C ALA A 53 -5.92 9.24 -4.95
N TRP A 54 -4.97 9.89 -4.26
CA TRP A 54 -4.43 11.21 -4.63
C TRP A 54 -2.96 11.11 -5.03
N LEU A 55 -2.64 11.60 -6.21
CA LEU A 55 -1.31 11.53 -6.79
C LEU A 55 -0.55 12.83 -6.53
N LEU A 56 0.54 12.73 -5.76
CA LEU A 56 1.49 13.81 -5.56
C LEU A 56 2.22 14.12 -6.86
N GLN A 57 2.11 15.36 -7.32
CA GLN A 57 2.79 15.85 -8.51
C GLN A 57 4.17 16.42 -8.15
N ALA A 58 5.03 16.60 -9.15
CA ALA A 58 6.39 17.12 -8.97
C ALA A 58 6.43 18.55 -8.38
N ASP A 59 5.35 19.33 -8.55
CA ASP A 59 5.22 20.68 -8.01
C ASP A 59 4.65 20.72 -6.57
N GLY A 60 4.39 19.56 -5.97
CA GLY A 60 3.82 19.43 -4.63
C GLY A 60 2.29 19.52 -4.59
N SER A 61 1.61 19.74 -5.72
CA SER A 61 0.16 19.67 -5.80
C SER A 61 -0.31 18.21 -5.75
N TYR A 62 -1.56 18.01 -5.32
CA TYR A 62 -2.20 16.70 -5.34
C TYR A 62 -3.34 16.73 -6.36
N LYS A 63 -3.41 15.66 -7.18
CA LYS A 63 -4.52 15.44 -8.12
C LYS A 63 -5.23 14.15 -7.79
N LEU A 64 -6.55 14.15 -7.88
CA LEU A 64 -7.34 12.94 -7.68
C LEU A 64 -7.06 11.96 -8.84
N ALA A 65 -6.76 10.70 -8.54
CA ALA A 65 -6.46 9.69 -9.54
C ALA A 65 -7.61 9.52 -10.56
N ALA A 66 -8.86 9.67 -10.10
CA ALA A 66 -10.06 9.61 -10.93
C ALA A 66 -10.10 10.68 -12.04
N GLU A 67 -9.48 11.84 -11.85
CA GLU A 67 -9.40 12.90 -12.87
C GLU A 67 -8.39 12.55 -13.97
N LEU A 68 -7.41 11.71 -13.65
CA LEU A 68 -6.34 11.26 -14.54
C LEU A 68 -6.66 9.91 -15.19
N ALA A 69 -7.66 9.19 -14.67
CA ALA A 69 -8.10 7.92 -15.21
C ALA A 69 -8.61 8.11 -16.64
N LEU A 70 -8.16 7.24 -17.56
CA LEU A 70 -8.71 7.18 -18.90
C LEU A 70 -10.20 6.86 -18.79
N SER A 71 -11.04 7.56 -19.54
CA SER A 71 -12.51 7.45 -19.51
C SER A 71 -13.08 6.04 -19.78
N LYS A 72 -12.23 5.07 -20.13
CA LYS A 72 -12.58 3.66 -20.38
C LYS A 72 -12.01 2.68 -19.36
N ALA A 73 -11.18 3.12 -18.42
CA ALA A 73 -10.68 2.24 -17.36
C ALA A 73 -11.84 1.92 -16.39
N PRO A 74 -11.95 0.67 -15.92
CA PRO A 74 -12.92 0.34 -14.88
C PRO A 74 -12.58 1.11 -13.61
N VAL A 75 -13.61 1.67 -12.97
CA VAL A 75 -13.47 2.36 -11.68
C VAL A 75 -13.13 1.33 -10.60
N PHE A 76 -12.13 1.62 -9.78
CA PHE A 76 -11.63 0.72 -8.75
C PHE A 76 -11.26 1.48 -7.48
N SER A 77 -11.93 1.14 -6.38
CA SER A 77 -11.65 1.59 -5.00
C SER A 77 -11.10 0.42 -4.20
N ALA A 78 -9.90 0.60 -3.63
CA ALA A 78 -9.21 -0.41 -2.84
C ALA A 78 -10.02 -0.81 -1.59
N GLN A 79 -10.53 0.18 -0.85
CA GLN A 79 -11.29 -0.06 0.38
C GLN A 79 -12.60 -0.79 0.11
N GLN A 80 -13.35 -0.36 -0.91
CA GLN A 80 -14.61 -1.00 -1.25
C GLN A 80 -14.40 -2.46 -1.70
N TYR A 81 -13.37 -2.70 -2.50
CA TYR A 81 -12.98 -4.04 -2.90
C TYR A 81 -12.62 -4.93 -1.69
N LEU A 82 -11.79 -4.44 -0.77
CA LEU A 82 -11.38 -5.20 0.42
C LEU A 82 -12.55 -5.48 1.36
N MET A 83 -13.42 -4.48 1.60
CA MET A 83 -14.64 -4.68 2.40
C MET A 83 -15.55 -5.75 1.78
N GLN A 84 -15.75 -5.74 0.45
CA GLN A 84 -16.55 -6.75 -0.23
C GLN A 84 -15.90 -8.14 -0.19
N LYS A 85 -14.58 -8.22 -0.35
CA LYS A 85 -13.82 -9.49 -0.29
C LYS A 85 -13.93 -10.19 1.07
N TYR A 86 -14.10 -9.42 2.15
CA TYR A 86 -14.14 -9.92 3.54
C TYR A 86 -15.46 -9.64 4.25
N ALA A 87 -16.56 -9.46 3.50
CA ALA A 87 -17.88 -9.16 4.06
C ALA A 87 -18.55 -10.35 4.78
N ASP A 88 -17.94 -11.54 4.73
CA ASP A 88 -18.43 -12.80 5.32
C ASP A 88 -17.69 -13.19 6.61
#